data_AF-A0AAV9HYH1-F1
#
_entry.id   AF-A0AAV9HYH1-F1
#
_cell.length_a   1.000
_cell.length_b   1.000
_cell.length_c   1.000
_cell.angle_alpha   90.00
_cell.angle_beta   90.00
_cell.angle_gamma   90.00
#
_symmetry.space_group_name_H-M   'P 1'
#
loop_
_entity.id
_entity.type
_entity.pdbx_description
1 polymer ?
#
loop_
_entity_poly.entity_id
_entity_poly.type
_entity_poly.pdbx_seq_one_letter_code
_entity_poly.pdbx_strand_id
1 'polypeptide(L)'
;MVNVAIAGGTGELAREVIDALVASPIKHSILILTRSPPTPTTNPHNLPFQQVNYSDLATLTRILANAEIHTVLSFIQPLHDPDNVSQKTLIDACIQAGVTRFAPSEYGGITSPGPDASSSSSSSSSLLPGWSQKHLVATYLSAAAADSTLQHTIFRPSLLLNYLASPRRTSPRRTSPHLTPLQTPFVCLRSRRAVRIEDRDPYVTFTSVRDLARVVARAVSQPGAWPAVSGIRGERVRLSELIAICERVRECKFNVETVKVEDLERGILTSSWGLEISHPSVSSEHAEAVKAMLKQVTIGILLESVKGSWDVSDEWNRILEPEGFKFTGIEEFLKSVSWDEETKV
;
A
#
# COMPACT_ATOMS: atom_id res chain seq x y z
N MET A 1 13.51 12.50 18.65
CA MET A 1 12.81 13.49 17.79
C MET A 1 13.63 13.65 16.53
N VAL A 2 12.98 13.73 15.36
CA VAL A 2 13.64 13.97 14.06
C VAL A 2 12.74 14.81 13.16
N ASN A 3 13.31 15.47 12.16
CA ASN A 3 12.57 16.20 11.13
C ASN A 3 12.19 15.24 9.99
N VAL A 4 10.90 15.16 9.69
CA VAL A 4 10.31 14.22 8.73
C VAL A 4 9.66 15.00 7.60
N ALA A 5 10.07 14.75 6.35
CA ALA A 5 9.32 15.23 5.19
C ALA A 5 8.43 14.12 4.63
N ILE A 6 7.19 14.49 4.28
CA ILE A 6 6.20 13.56 3.73
C ILE A 6 5.83 14.02 2.33
N ALA A 7 6.40 13.36 1.33
CA ALA A 7 6.14 13.66 -0.07
C ALA A 7 4.82 13.04 -0.53
N GLY A 8 3.94 13.85 -1.13
CA GLY A 8 2.58 13.41 -1.43
C GLY A 8 1.68 13.35 -0.19
N GLY A 9 1.97 14.15 0.84
CA GLY A 9 1.32 14.10 2.16
C GLY A 9 -0.19 14.34 2.17
N THR A 10 -0.79 14.81 1.08
CA THR A 10 -2.25 15.00 0.96
C THR A 10 -2.99 13.74 0.52
N GLY A 11 -2.29 12.67 0.14
CA GLY A 11 -2.88 11.39 -0.27
C GLY A 11 -3.55 10.65 0.88
N GLU A 12 -4.49 9.75 0.57
CA GLU A 12 -5.25 9.00 1.58
C GLU A 12 -4.36 8.23 2.56
N LEU A 13 -3.43 7.43 2.02
CA LEU A 13 -2.51 6.64 2.85
C LEU A 13 -1.55 7.51 3.65
N ALA A 14 -1.05 8.59 3.03
CA ALA A 14 -0.14 9.51 3.70
C ALA A 14 -0.79 10.17 4.92
N ARG A 15 -2.07 10.52 4.83
CA ARG A 15 -2.83 11.11 5.94
C ARG A 15 -3.02 10.13 7.11
N GLU A 16 -3.21 8.84 6.85
CA GLU A 16 -3.22 7.81 7.90
C GLU A 16 -1.88 7.76 8.65
N VAL A 17 -0.76 7.85 7.92
CA VAL A 17 0.59 7.87 8.50
C VAL A 17 0.87 9.18 9.26
N ILE A 18 0.43 10.32 8.73
CA ILE A 18 0.52 11.63 9.39
C ILE A 18 -0.22 11.60 10.73
N ASP A 19 -1.44 11.08 10.76
CA ASP A 19 -2.23 10.95 12.00
C ASP A 19 -1.48 10.12 13.04
N ALA A 20 -0.87 9.00 12.63
CA ALA A 20 -0.08 8.15 13.51
C ALA A 20 1.21 8.85 14.02
N LEU A 21 1.89 9.63 13.16
CA LEU A 21 3.08 10.40 13.53
C LEU A 21 2.75 11.52 14.53
N VAL A 22 1.65 12.25 14.32
CA VAL A 22 1.19 13.32 15.22
C VAL A 22 0.77 12.75 16.59
N ALA A 23 0.06 11.61 16.58
CA ALA A 23 -0.36 10.90 17.77
C ALA A 23 0.80 10.21 18.53
N SER A 24 2.00 10.13 17.92
CA SER A 24 3.17 9.54 18.55
C SER A 24 3.52 10.25 19.87
N PRO A 25 3.98 9.50 20.89
CA PRO A 25 4.54 10.11 22.10
C PRO A 25 5.83 10.88 21.78
N ILE A 26 6.55 10.48 20.74
CA ILE A 26 7.74 11.21 20.26
C ILE A 26 7.25 12.28 19.29
N LYS A 27 7.43 13.55 19.67
CA LYS A 27 7.07 14.69 18.84
C LYS A 27 8.11 14.88 17.75
N HIS A 28 7.77 14.50 16.51
CA HIS A 28 8.55 14.78 15.32
C HIS A 28 8.15 16.14 14.73
N SER A 29 9.11 16.82 14.11
CA SER A 29 8.77 17.94 13.21
C SER A 29 8.38 17.36 11.86
N ILE A 30 7.23 17.73 11.33
CA ILE A 30 6.68 17.14 10.10
C ILE A 30 6.47 18.23 9.05
N LEU A 31 7.09 18.08 7.88
CA LEU A 31 6.93 18.94 6.72
C LEU A 31 6.22 18.19 5.59
N ILE A 32 5.09 18.71 5.11
CA ILE A 32 4.37 18.13 3.97
C ILE A 32 4.94 18.69 2.65
N LEU A 33 5.35 17.83 1.72
CA LEU A 33 5.72 18.23 0.36
C LEU A 33 4.60 17.87 -0.61
N THR A 34 4.08 18.84 -1.35
CA THR A 34 2.91 18.67 -2.23
C THR A 34 3.02 19.51 -3.51
N ARG A 35 2.37 19.10 -4.60
CA ARG A 35 2.31 19.88 -5.84
C ARG A 35 1.31 21.03 -5.79
N SER A 36 0.33 20.95 -4.91
CA SER A 36 -0.73 21.95 -4.73
C SER A 36 -0.97 22.21 -3.24
N PRO A 37 -1.35 23.44 -2.84
CA PRO A 37 -1.62 23.75 -1.44
C PRO A 37 -2.65 22.80 -0.83
N PRO A 38 -2.43 22.31 0.41
CA PRO A 38 -3.40 21.47 1.09
C PRO A 38 -4.63 22.28 1.51
N THR A 39 -5.74 21.58 1.65
CA THR A 39 -7.00 22.08 2.20
C THR A 39 -7.12 21.71 3.69
N PRO A 40 -8.04 22.33 4.45
CA PRO A 40 -8.32 21.90 5.84
C PRO A 40 -8.67 20.41 5.97
N THR A 41 -9.23 19.80 4.91
CA THR A 41 -9.56 18.37 4.87
C THR A 41 -8.35 17.46 4.61
N THR A 42 -7.32 17.97 3.93
CA THR A 42 -6.12 17.20 3.59
C THR A 42 -4.93 17.48 4.52
N ASN A 43 -4.99 18.57 5.32
CA ASN A 43 -4.05 18.88 6.39
C ASN A 43 -4.80 19.39 7.64
N PRO A 44 -5.56 18.52 8.34
CA PRO A 44 -6.36 18.92 9.49
C PRO A 44 -5.54 19.35 10.72
N HIS A 45 -4.28 18.90 10.80
CA HIS A 45 -3.36 19.25 11.90
C HIS A 45 -2.64 20.58 11.69
N ASN A 46 -2.90 21.28 10.59
CA ASN A 46 -2.24 22.53 10.22
C ASN A 46 -0.70 22.41 10.23
N LEU A 47 -0.18 21.29 9.74
CA LEU A 47 1.26 21.06 9.64
C LEU A 47 1.88 21.99 8.59
N PRO A 48 3.16 22.39 8.75
CA PRO A 48 3.84 23.16 7.73
C PRO A 48 3.88 22.34 6.43
N PHE A 49 3.69 23.04 5.32
CA PHE A 49 3.77 22.45 3.99
C PHE A 49 4.61 23.32 3.07
N GLN A 50 5.21 22.68 2.07
CA GLN A 50 5.91 23.34 0.98
C GLN A 50 5.32 22.85 -0.34
N GLN A 51 4.90 23.80 -1.17
CA GLN A 51 4.56 23.49 -2.56
C GLN A 51 5.86 23.28 -3.34
N VAL A 52 5.95 22.17 -4.07
CA VAL A 52 7.15 21.74 -4.78
C VAL A 52 6.85 21.26 -6.20
N ASN A 53 7.83 21.46 -7.09
CA ASN A 53 7.93 20.76 -8.36
C ASN A 53 8.90 19.60 -8.19
N TYR A 54 8.43 18.36 -8.33
CA TYR A 54 9.27 17.18 -8.14
C TYR A 54 10.29 16.93 -9.26
N SER A 55 10.26 17.72 -10.34
CA SER A 55 11.30 17.73 -11.38
C SER A 55 12.43 18.72 -11.10
N ASP A 56 12.33 19.55 -10.04
CA ASP A 56 13.34 20.56 -9.70
C ASP A 56 14.24 20.06 -8.57
N LEU A 57 15.35 19.41 -8.96
CA LEU A 57 16.36 18.88 -8.05
C LEU A 57 16.92 19.95 -7.10
N ALA A 58 17.32 21.10 -7.63
CA ALA A 58 18.00 22.13 -6.85
C ALA A 58 17.08 22.71 -5.76
N THR A 59 15.81 22.97 -6.09
CA THR A 59 14.82 23.44 -5.13
C THR A 59 14.52 22.39 -4.07
N LEU A 60 14.34 21.12 -4.46
CA LEU A 60 14.11 20.03 -3.51
C LEU A 60 15.29 19.87 -2.54
N THR A 61 16.53 19.82 -3.04
CA THR A 61 17.75 19.72 -2.22
C THR A 61 17.80 20.86 -1.20
N ARG A 62 17.57 22.10 -1.64
CA ARG A 62 17.57 23.28 -0.76
C ARG A 62 16.48 23.21 0.32
N ILE A 63 15.26 22.77 -0.02
CA ILE A 63 14.17 22.63 0.94
C ILE A 63 14.53 21.59 2.00
N LEU A 64 15.01 20.42 1.58
CA LEU A 64 15.37 19.32 2.48
C LEU A 64 16.54 19.69 3.40
N ALA A 65 17.57 20.36 2.86
CA ALA A 65 18.73 20.81 3.63
C ALA A 65 18.36 21.92 4.62
N ASN A 66 17.62 22.95 4.19
CA ASN A 66 17.24 24.08 5.06
C ASN A 66 16.30 23.65 6.20
N ALA A 67 15.46 22.65 5.97
CA ALA A 67 14.59 22.08 7.00
C ALA A 67 15.28 20.96 7.81
N GLU A 68 16.58 20.71 7.57
CA GLU A 68 17.39 19.69 8.25
C GLU A 68 16.68 18.33 8.30
N ILE A 69 16.09 17.91 7.15
CA ILE A 69 15.26 16.71 7.09
C ILE A 69 16.12 15.47 7.33
N HIS A 70 15.74 14.69 8.34
CA HIS A 70 16.38 13.42 8.68
C HIS A 70 15.73 12.25 7.94
N THR A 71 14.40 12.24 7.84
CA THR A 71 13.65 11.14 7.21
C THR A 71 12.68 11.66 6.16
N VAL A 72 12.65 11.01 5.01
CA VAL A 72 11.68 11.27 3.94
C VAL A 72 10.82 10.03 3.72
N LEU A 73 9.50 10.20 3.81
CA LEU A 73 8.51 9.19 3.48
C LEU A 73 7.79 9.62 2.20
N SER A 74 7.93 8.85 1.13
CA SER A 74 7.30 9.14 -0.17
C SER A 74 5.99 8.38 -0.31
N PHE A 75 4.91 9.10 -0.61
CA PHE A 75 3.58 8.60 -0.98
C PHE A 75 3.17 9.08 -2.38
N ILE A 76 4.15 9.46 -3.21
CA ILE A 76 3.91 9.90 -4.59
C ILE A 76 3.34 8.72 -5.38
N GLN A 77 2.21 8.91 -6.03
CA GLN A 77 1.59 7.85 -6.82
C GLN A 77 2.34 7.66 -8.15
N PRO A 78 2.95 6.48 -8.40
CA PRO A 78 3.73 6.24 -9.62
C PRO A 78 2.88 6.25 -10.90
N LEU A 79 1.57 6.00 -10.78
CA LEU A 79 0.66 5.91 -11.93
C LEU A 79 0.56 7.23 -12.73
N HIS A 80 0.83 8.37 -12.09
CA HIS A 80 0.81 9.69 -12.71
C HIS A 80 2.21 10.21 -13.06
N ASP A 81 3.21 9.33 -13.07
CA ASP A 81 4.62 9.64 -13.31
C ASP A 81 5.29 8.47 -14.06
N PRO A 82 4.99 8.28 -15.36
CA PRO A 82 5.40 7.09 -16.12
C PRO A 82 6.93 6.89 -16.14
N ASP A 83 7.69 7.98 -16.11
CA ASP A 83 9.16 7.98 -16.16
C ASP A 83 9.81 7.93 -14.77
N ASN A 84 9.00 7.95 -13.71
CA ASN A 84 9.41 8.02 -12.30
C ASN A 84 10.28 9.25 -11.97
N VAL A 85 10.10 10.36 -12.69
CA VAL A 85 10.91 11.58 -12.51
C VAL A 85 10.80 12.10 -11.08
N SER A 86 9.61 12.06 -10.50
CA SER A 86 9.33 12.66 -9.21
C SER A 86 10.08 11.96 -8.08
N GLN A 87 10.03 10.62 -8.05
CA GLN A 87 10.72 9.86 -6.99
C GLN A 87 12.22 9.79 -7.21
N LYS A 88 12.70 9.64 -8.45
CA LYS A 88 14.14 9.64 -8.74
C LYS A 88 14.79 10.96 -8.35
N THR A 89 14.21 12.09 -8.77
CA THR A 89 14.69 13.42 -8.39
C THR A 89 14.65 13.63 -6.89
N LEU A 90 13.60 13.15 -6.20
CA LEU A 90 13.51 13.23 -4.74
C LEU A 90 14.60 12.41 -4.04
N ILE A 91 14.95 11.23 -4.56
CA ILE A 91 16.04 10.40 -4.04
C ILE A 91 17.37 11.15 -4.19
N ASP A 92 17.66 11.71 -5.37
CA ASP A 92 18.88 12.47 -5.62
C ASP A 92 18.97 13.69 -4.71
N ALA A 93 17.85 14.40 -4.51
CA ALA A 93 17.75 15.53 -3.60
C ALA A 93 18.02 15.13 -2.14
N CYS A 94 17.52 13.96 -1.72
CA CYS A 94 17.79 13.42 -0.38
C CYS A 94 19.28 13.16 -0.17
N ILE A 95 19.95 12.55 -1.15
CA ILE A 95 21.39 12.28 -1.11
C ILE A 95 22.17 13.59 -1.03
N GLN A 96 21.87 14.56 -1.90
CA GLN A 96 22.57 15.86 -1.91
C GLN A 96 22.34 16.68 -0.64
N ALA A 97 21.15 16.57 -0.04
CA ALA A 97 20.80 17.28 1.19
C ALA A 97 21.33 16.58 2.46
N GLY A 98 21.92 15.38 2.35
CA GLY A 98 22.40 14.62 3.50
C GLY A 98 21.28 14.00 4.35
N VAL A 99 20.12 13.72 3.76
CA VAL A 99 19.00 13.02 4.42
C VAL A 99 19.49 11.64 4.89
N THR A 100 19.11 11.23 6.10
CA THR A 100 19.58 9.97 6.70
C THR A 100 18.76 8.77 6.24
N ARG A 101 17.44 8.92 6.10
CA ARG A 101 16.51 7.81 5.82
C ARG A 101 15.51 8.16 4.73
N PHE A 102 15.30 7.25 3.78
CA PHE A 102 14.30 7.39 2.71
C PHE A 102 13.45 6.14 2.55
N ALA A 103 12.12 6.32 2.48
CA ALA A 103 11.18 5.25 2.13
C ALA A 103 10.42 5.62 0.84
N PRO A 104 10.52 4.82 -0.24
CA PRO A 104 9.80 5.06 -1.48
C PRO A 104 8.30 4.72 -1.35
N SER A 105 7.52 5.16 -2.34
CA SER A 105 6.08 4.90 -2.45
C SER A 105 5.77 3.46 -2.89
N GLU A 106 5.95 2.51 -1.98
CA GLU A 106 5.81 1.06 -2.23
C GLU A 106 4.51 0.50 -1.61
N TYR A 107 4.36 0.56 -0.28
CA TYR A 107 3.13 0.26 0.50
C TYR A 107 2.16 -0.77 -0.10
N GLY A 108 2.69 -1.89 -0.60
CA GLY A 108 1.91 -2.97 -1.20
C GLY A 108 2.60 -4.33 -1.06
N GLY A 109 2.41 -5.19 -2.06
CA GLY A 109 3.05 -6.50 -2.15
C GLY A 109 4.53 -6.45 -2.55
N ILE A 110 5.06 -7.60 -2.92
CA ILE A 110 6.44 -7.77 -3.37
C ILE A 110 6.52 -7.39 -4.85
N THR A 111 7.06 -6.20 -5.13
CA THR A 111 7.27 -5.64 -6.47
C THR A 111 8.71 -5.80 -6.97
N SER A 112 9.63 -6.12 -6.06
CA SER A 112 11.05 -6.33 -6.31
C SER A 112 11.59 -7.36 -5.33
N PRO A 113 12.54 -8.22 -5.75
CA PRO A 113 13.27 -9.07 -4.83
C PRO A 113 13.95 -8.20 -3.76
N GLY A 114 13.99 -8.66 -2.51
CA GLY A 114 14.86 -8.03 -1.51
C GLY A 114 16.34 -8.14 -1.91
N PRO A 115 17.25 -7.38 -1.28
CA PRO A 115 18.68 -7.41 -1.61
C PRO A 115 19.30 -8.81 -1.52
N ASP A 116 18.72 -9.72 -0.73
CA ASP A 116 19.20 -11.09 -0.52
C ASP A 116 18.37 -12.16 -1.27
N ALA A 117 17.40 -11.76 -2.11
CA ALA A 117 16.49 -12.70 -2.74
C ALA A 117 17.11 -13.32 -4.01
N SER A 118 17.73 -14.49 -3.84
CA SER A 118 18.17 -15.39 -4.92
C SER A 118 17.01 -16.12 -5.62
N SER A 119 15.75 -15.77 -5.33
CA SER A 119 14.58 -16.41 -5.92
C SER A 119 14.16 -15.68 -7.19
N SER A 120 14.42 -16.34 -8.31
CA SER A 120 13.91 -16.08 -9.64
C SER A 120 12.40 -15.72 -9.67
N SER A 121 12.05 -14.44 -9.64
CA SER A 121 10.84 -14.00 -10.34
C SER A 121 11.28 -13.43 -11.69
N SER A 122 11.28 -14.31 -12.68
CA SER A 122 11.51 -13.99 -14.08
C SER A 122 10.73 -12.74 -14.50
N SER A 123 11.36 -11.95 -15.35
CA SER A 123 10.89 -10.75 -16.05
C SER A 123 9.58 -10.92 -16.84
N SER A 124 8.49 -11.28 -16.19
CA SER A 124 7.14 -11.05 -16.72
C SER A 124 6.69 -9.70 -16.17
N SER A 125 6.48 -8.71 -17.05
CA SER A 125 5.86 -7.43 -16.66
C SER A 125 4.57 -7.73 -15.89
N SER A 126 4.51 -7.37 -14.61
CA SER A 126 3.29 -7.52 -13.81
C SER A 126 2.14 -6.80 -14.53
N LEU A 127 0.96 -7.42 -14.55
CA LEU A 127 -0.26 -6.81 -15.09
C LEU A 127 -0.80 -5.70 -14.18
N LEU A 128 -0.21 -5.52 -12.99
CA LEU A 128 -0.67 -4.56 -12.01
C LEU A 128 -0.16 -3.14 -12.35
N PRO A 129 -1.06 -2.15 -12.48
CA PRO A 129 -0.67 -0.77 -12.79
C PRO A 129 0.33 -0.22 -11.77
N GLY A 130 1.40 0.41 -12.27
CA GLY A 130 2.41 1.03 -11.41
C GLY A 130 3.47 0.08 -10.84
N TRP A 131 3.36 -1.24 -11.03
CA TRP A 131 4.31 -2.20 -10.42
C TRP A 131 5.68 -2.18 -11.09
N SER A 132 5.75 -2.00 -12.40
CA SER A 132 7.04 -1.83 -13.09
C SER A 132 7.70 -0.52 -12.67
N GLN A 133 6.93 0.56 -12.48
CA GLN A 133 7.42 1.83 -11.97
C GLN A 133 8.00 1.69 -10.55
N LYS A 134 7.29 1.00 -9.66
CA LYS A 134 7.75 0.65 -8.30
C LYS A 134 9.09 -0.11 -8.34
N HIS A 135 9.16 -1.19 -9.12
CA HIS A 135 10.39 -1.95 -9.32
C HIS A 135 11.56 -1.05 -9.78
N LEU A 136 11.34 -0.20 -10.78
CA LEU A 136 12.37 0.70 -11.30
C LEU A 136 12.84 1.72 -10.26
N VAL A 137 11.94 2.26 -9.42
CA VAL A 137 12.31 3.16 -8.32
C VAL A 137 13.09 2.42 -7.25
N ALA A 138 12.69 1.21 -6.86
CA ALA A 138 13.41 0.40 -5.89
C ALA A 138 14.84 0.08 -6.36
N THR A 139 15.00 -0.33 -7.62
CA THR A 139 16.32 -0.59 -8.23
C THR A 139 17.16 0.68 -8.28
N TYR A 140 16.58 1.81 -8.69
CA TYR A 140 17.27 3.10 -8.72
C TYR A 140 17.73 3.53 -7.32
N LEU A 141 16.84 3.44 -6.32
CA LEU A 141 17.13 3.78 -4.94
C LEU A 141 18.30 2.94 -4.38
N SER A 142 18.28 1.63 -4.62
CA SER A 142 19.36 0.74 -4.16
C SER A 142 20.70 1.11 -4.80
N ALA A 143 20.71 1.42 -6.10
CA ALA A 143 21.93 1.81 -6.81
C ALA A 143 22.44 3.19 -6.35
N ALA A 144 21.56 4.18 -6.24
CA ALA A 144 21.92 5.53 -5.81
C ALA A 144 22.37 5.57 -4.34
N ALA A 145 21.79 4.74 -3.48
CA ALA A 145 22.14 4.69 -2.07
C ALA A 145 23.50 4.01 -1.79
N ALA A 146 23.98 3.13 -2.69
CA ALA A 146 25.14 2.27 -2.46
C ALA A 146 26.44 3.04 -2.13
N ASP A 147 26.64 4.20 -2.77
CA ASP A 147 27.82 5.06 -2.56
C ASP A 147 27.52 6.27 -1.65
N SER A 148 26.41 6.20 -0.90
CA SER A 148 25.93 7.29 -0.04
C SER A 148 25.75 6.85 1.42
N THR A 149 25.45 7.81 2.30
CA THR A 149 25.04 7.52 3.69
C THR A 149 23.54 7.30 3.84
N LEU A 150 22.77 7.37 2.74
CA LEU A 150 21.32 7.28 2.74
C LEU A 150 20.88 5.85 3.07
N GLN A 151 20.31 5.66 4.25
CA GLN A 151 19.60 4.43 4.59
C GLN A 151 18.25 4.42 3.90
N HIS A 152 17.80 3.25 3.46
CA HIS A 152 16.48 3.13 2.87
C HIS A 152 15.76 1.86 3.32
N THR A 153 14.43 1.91 3.25
CA THR A 153 13.57 0.77 3.56
C THR A 153 12.35 0.79 2.66
N ILE A 154 11.90 -0.39 2.23
CA ILE A 154 10.73 -0.55 1.37
C ILE A 154 9.60 -1.19 2.17
N PHE A 155 8.72 -0.38 2.76
CA PHE A 155 7.59 -0.88 3.56
C PHE A 155 6.61 -1.68 2.69
N ARG A 156 6.48 -2.98 2.97
CA ARG A 156 5.60 -3.92 2.26
C ARG A 156 4.53 -4.50 3.19
N PRO A 157 3.36 -3.84 3.33
CA PRO A 157 2.23 -4.32 4.12
C PRO A 157 1.40 -5.41 3.45
N SER A 158 1.71 -5.80 2.21
CA SER A 158 0.84 -6.60 1.35
C SER A 158 -0.50 -5.91 1.09
N LEU A 159 -1.61 -6.62 1.20
CA LEU A 159 -2.96 -6.10 0.96
C LEU A 159 -3.46 -5.35 2.20
N LEU A 160 -4.10 -4.20 1.99
CA LEU A 160 -4.74 -3.50 3.10
C LEU A 160 -5.99 -4.26 3.53
N LEU A 161 -6.05 -4.66 4.82
CA LEU A 161 -7.18 -5.36 5.41
C LEU A 161 -8.51 -4.61 5.20
N ASN A 162 -8.44 -3.28 5.21
CA ASN A 162 -9.58 -2.39 4.99
C ASN A 162 -10.28 -2.64 3.65
N TYR A 163 -9.59 -3.15 2.64
CA TYR A 163 -10.18 -3.46 1.32
C TYR A 163 -11.21 -4.59 1.37
N LEU A 164 -11.12 -5.50 2.34
CA LEU A 164 -12.15 -6.51 2.57
C LEU A 164 -13.49 -5.91 3.04
N ALA A 165 -13.49 -4.66 3.54
CA ALA A 165 -14.71 -3.95 3.94
C ALA A 165 -15.40 -3.18 2.80
N SER A 166 -14.85 -3.18 1.58
CA SER A 166 -15.39 -2.41 0.45
C SER A 166 -16.85 -2.78 0.10
N PRO A 167 -17.71 -1.82 -0.30
CA PRO A 167 -17.43 -0.38 -0.48
C PRO A 167 -17.60 0.44 0.80
N ARG A 168 -17.84 -0.22 1.95
CA ARG A 168 -18.10 0.51 3.19
C ARG A 168 -16.81 1.16 3.66
N ARG A 169 -16.85 2.48 3.81
CA ARG A 169 -15.91 3.18 4.69
C ARG A 169 -16.18 2.64 6.08
N THR A 170 -15.28 1.81 6.58
CA THR A 170 -15.36 1.08 7.85
C THR A 170 -16.12 1.85 8.92
N SER A 171 -17.27 1.29 9.36
CA SER A 171 -18.02 1.43 10.63
C SER A 171 -18.08 2.82 11.33
N PRO A 172 -19.14 3.18 12.08
CA PRO A 172 -19.24 4.44 12.85
C PRO A 172 -18.05 4.78 13.79
N ARG A 173 -17.09 3.86 13.99
CA ARG A 173 -15.83 4.08 14.72
C ARG A 173 -14.62 4.56 13.87
N ARG A 174 -14.77 4.82 12.56
CA ARG A 174 -13.72 5.37 11.66
C ARG A 174 -12.32 4.74 11.91
N THR A 175 -12.16 3.45 11.64
CA THR A 175 -10.84 2.78 11.78
C THR A 175 -9.81 3.23 10.73
N SER A 176 -10.26 3.89 9.66
CA SER A 176 -9.43 4.55 8.64
C SER A 176 -10.15 5.79 8.10
N PRO A 177 -9.96 6.99 8.70
CA PRO A 177 -10.70 8.20 8.33
C PRO A 177 -10.46 8.67 6.89
N HIS A 178 -9.31 8.33 6.29
CA HIS A 178 -8.85 8.87 5.02
C HIS A 178 -8.88 7.86 3.89
N LEU A 179 -8.65 6.57 4.18
CA LEU A 179 -8.61 5.52 3.16
C LEU A 179 -9.99 5.20 2.58
N THR A 180 -10.09 5.21 1.25
CA THR A 180 -11.25 4.69 0.51
C THR A 180 -11.03 3.22 0.19
N PRO A 181 -11.84 2.28 0.73
CA PRO A 181 -11.62 0.87 0.50
C PRO A 181 -11.86 0.42 -0.95
N LEU A 182 -10.82 -0.12 -1.58
CA LEU A 182 -10.92 -0.77 -2.89
C LEU A 182 -11.46 -2.20 -2.73
N GLN A 183 -12.14 -2.71 -3.76
CA GLN A 183 -12.53 -4.12 -3.78
C GLN A 183 -11.30 -5.02 -3.95
N THR A 184 -11.39 -6.24 -3.44
CA THR A 184 -10.43 -7.31 -3.71
C THR A 184 -11.07 -8.36 -4.62
N PRO A 185 -10.33 -9.00 -5.53
CA PRO A 185 -10.89 -10.04 -6.39
C PRO A 185 -10.98 -11.42 -5.71
N PHE A 186 -10.45 -11.55 -4.49
CA PHE A 186 -10.48 -12.80 -3.73
C PHE A 186 -11.87 -13.08 -3.15
N VAL A 187 -12.44 -12.06 -2.48
CA VAL A 187 -13.71 -12.15 -1.77
C VAL A 187 -14.46 -10.82 -1.81
N CYS A 188 -15.79 -10.89 -1.87
CA CYS A 188 -16.67 -9.76 -1.65
C CYS A 188 -17.75 -10.15 -0.64
N LEU A 189 -17.64 -9.62 0.56
CA LEU A 189 -18.58 -9.91 1.65
C LEU A 189 -19.98 -9.30 1.41
N ARG A 190 -20.07 -8.24 0.60
CA ARG A 190 -21.36 -7.63 0.22
C ARG A 190 -22.20 -8.56 -0.63
N SER A 191 -21.62 -9.07 -1.73
CA SER A 191 -22.30 -9.97 -2.65
C SER A 191 -22.15 -11.45 -2.31
N ARG A 192 -21.40 -11.78 -1.25
CA ARG A 192 -21.12 -13.16 -0.79
C ARG A 192 -20.51 -14.00 -1.91
N ARG A 193 -19.55 -13.42 -2.63
CA ARG A 193 -18.83 -14.05 -3.74
C ARG A 193 -17.36 -14.23 -3.38
N ALA A 194 -16.75 -15.26 -3.93
CA ALA A 194 -15.32 -15.48 -3.83
C ALA A 194 -14.78 -16.13 -5.11
N VAL A 195 -13.49 -15.95 -5.36
CA VAL A 195 -12.77 -16.65 -6.42
C VAL A 195 -11.69 -17.52 -5.79
N ARG A 196 -11.62 -18.77 -6.21
CA ARG A 196 -10.49 -19.68 -5.95
C ARG A 196 -9.75 -19.99 -7.24
N ILE A 197 -8.50 -20.39 -7.11
CA ILE A 197 -7.64 -20.79 -8.23
C ILE A 197 -7.55 -22.31 -8.23
N GLU A 198 -7.83 -22.95 -9.36
CA GLU A 198 -7.77 -24.41 -9.51
C GLU A 198 -6.38 -24.93 -9.11
N ASP A 199 -6.36 -25.98 -8.28
CA ASP A 199 -5.14 -26.64 -7.77
C ASP A 199 -4.09 -25.70 -7.15
N ARG A 200 -4.51 -24.53 -6.64
CA ARG A 200 -3.64 -23.56 -5.95
C ARG A 200 -4.35 -23.01 -4.73
N ASP A 201 -3.62 -22.92 -3.61
CA ASP A 201 -4.09 -22.29 -2.38
C ASP A 201 -3.02 -21.36 -1.81
N PRO A 202 -2.79 -20.21 -2.48
CA PRO A 202 -1.69 -19.32 -2.16
C PRO A 202 -1.89 -18.65 -0.81
N TYR A 203 -0.77 -18.23 -0.20
CA TYR A 203 -0.81 -17.37 0.97
C TYR A 203 -1.06 -15.93 0.55
N VAL A 204 -1.93 -15.27 1.32
CA VAL A 204 -2.21 -13.84 1.22
C VAL A 204 -2.08 -13.24 2.62
N THR A 205 -1.47 -12.06 2.69
CA THR A 205 -1.33 -11.31 3.93
C THR A 205 -2.18 -10.06 3.88
N PHE A 206 -2.94 -9.81 4.95
CA PHE A 206 -3.70 -8.58 5.14
C PHE A 206 -3.21 -7.79 6.34
N THR A 207 -2.87 -6.53 6.11
CA THR A 207 -2.42 -5.59 7.15
C THR A 207 -3.38 -4.43 7.23
N SER A 208 -3.90 -4.10 8.41
CA SER A 208 -4.77 -2.93 8.55
C SER A 208 -3.99 -1.65 8.25
N VAL A 209 -4.64 -0.67 7.62
CA VAL A 209 -3.99 0.62 7.34
C VAL A 209 -3.57 1.34 8.62
N ARG A 210 -4.32 1.11 9.70
CA ARG A 210 -3.99 1.59 11.04
C ARG A 210 -2.69 0.99 11.55
N ASP A 211 -2.51 -0.33 11.41
CA ASP A 211 -1.30 -1.00 11.86
C ASP A 211 -0.10 -0.60 10.99
N LEU A 212 -0.28 -0.53 9.67
CA LEU A 212 0.72 0.04 8.76
C LEU A 212 1.16 1.43 9.22
N ALA A 213 0.21 2.34 9.48
CA ALA A 213 0.52 3.70 9.90
C ALA A 213 1.28 3.74 11.23
N ARG A 214 0.89 2.90 12.20
CA ARG A 214 1.58 2.78 13.49
C ARG A 214 2.99 2.20 13.32
N VAL A 215 3.18 1.21 12.46
CA VAL A 215 4.49 0.63 12.17
C VAL A 215 5.41 1.66 11.54
N VAL A 216 4.95 2.39 10.52
CA VAL A 216 5.74 3.46 9.88
C VAL A 216 6.09 4.57 10.88
N ALA A 217 5.15 4.98 11.74
CA ALA A 217 5.42 5.97 12.78
C ALA A 217 6.48 5.48 13.79
N ARG A 218 6.45 4.19 14.16
CA ARG A 218 7.50 3.59 15.00
C ARG A 218 8.83 3.50 14.27
N ALA A 219 8.83 3.12 12.99
CA ALA A 219 10.03 3.03 12.17
C ALA A 219 10.81 4.35 12.11
N VAL A 220 10.12 5.49 12.06
CA VAL A 220 10.75 6.83 12.11
C VAL A 220 11.47 7.05 13.44
N SER A 221 10.92 6.54 14.54
CA SER A 221 11.49 6.65 15.89
C SER A 221 12.50 5.56 16.26
N GLN A 222 12.55 4.45 15.52
CA GLN A 222 13.42 3.32 15.85
C GLN A 222 14.90 3.71 15.79
N PRO A 223 15.70 3.38 16.83
CA PRO A 223 17.15 3.48 16.78
C PRO A 223 17.74 2.43 15.82
N GLY A 224 18.97 2.66 15.35
CA GLY A 224 19.69 1.72 14.48
C GLY A 224 19.41 1.91 12.99
N ALA A 225 19.91 0.99 12.17
CA ALA A 225 19.69 1.02 10.73
C ALA A 225 18.28 0.49 10.39
N TRP A 226 17.64 1.08 9.39
CA TRP A 226 16.44 0.46 8.83
C TRP A 226 16.76 -0.88 8.17
N PRO A 227 15.88 -1.88 8.29
CA PRO A 227 16.11 -3.16 7.66
C PRO A 227 15.93 -3.00 6.14
N ALA A 228 16.80 -3.66 5.37
CA ALA A 228 16.77 -3.62 3.92
C ALA A 228 15.57 -4.42 3.35
N VAL A 229 15.20 -5.51 4.03
CA VAL A 229 13.89 -6.18 3.86
C VAL A 229 12.92 -5.61 4.89
N SER A 230 11.71 -5.25 4.47
CA SER A 230 10.83 -4.38 5.26
C SER A 230 9.37 -4.78 5.11
N GLY A 231 9.12 -6.08 5.30
CA GLY A 231 7.79 -6.65 5.36
C GLY A 231 7.06 -6.25 6.63
N ILE A 232 5.78 -5.94 6.47
CA ILE A 232 4.83 -5.69 7.56
C ILE A 232 3.73 -6.72 7.41
N ARG A 233 3.78 -7.78 8.20
CA ARG A 233 2.88 -8.93 8.05
C ARG A 233 1.76 -8.86 9.07
N GLY A 234 0.58 -8.41 8.69
CA GLY A 234 -0.61 -8.50 9.53
C GLY A 234 -1.05 -9.95 9.73
N GLU A 235 -2.25 -10.32 9.30
CA GLU A 235 -2.67 -11.72 9.32
C GLU A 235 -2.37 -12.39 7.98
N ARG A 236 -1.62 -13.50 8.04
CA ARG A 236 -1.25 -14.34 6.91
C ARG A 236 -2.13 -15.58 6.90
N VAL A 237 -2.88 -15.78 5.83
CA VAL A 237 -3.82 -16.90 5.66
C VAL A 237 -3.70 -17.49 4.26
N ARG A 238 -4.13 -18.73 4.09
CA ARG A 238 -4.40 -19.30 2.76
C ARG A 238 -5.65 -18.66 2.16
N LEU A 239 -5.75 -18.64 0.84
CA LEU A 239 -6.94 -18.13 0.15
C LEU A 239 -8.21 -18.89 0.58
N SER A 240 -8.13 -20.21 0.74
CA SER A 240 -9.22 -21.04 1.26
C SER A 240 -9.65 -20.65 2.68
N GLU A 241 -8.69 -20.34 3.56
CA GLU A 241 -8.92 -19.91 4.94
C GLU A 241 -9.56 -18.52 4.99
N LEU A 242 -9.14 -17.59 4.12
CA LEU A 242 -9.78 -16.28 3.97
C LEU A 242 -11.27 -16.42 3.63
N ILE A 243 -11.61 -17.30 2.67
CA ILE A 243 -13.00 -17.58 2.30
C ILE A 243 -13.76 -18.11 3.52
N ALA A 244 -13.19 -19.08 4.23
CA ALA A 244 -13.81 -19.65 5.43
C ALA A 244 -14.02 -18.62 6.54
N ILE A 245 -13.09 -17.68 6.75
CA ILE A 245 -13.26 -16.55 7.69
C ILE A 245 -14.46 -15.69 7.26
N CYS A 246 -14.53 -15.32 5.97
CA CYS A 246 -15.61 -14.49 5.45
C CYS A 246 -16.99 -15.16 5.57
N GLU A 247 -17.08 -16.47 5.30
CA GLU A 247 -18.30 -17.26 5.47
C GLU A 247 -18.75 -17.31 6.94
N ARG A 248 -17.82 -17.46 7.89
CA ARG A 248 -18.14 -17.41 9.34
C ARG A 248 -18.64 -16.03 9.74
N VAL A 249 -18.00 -14.96 9.28
CA VAL A 249 -18.40 -13.58 9.61
C VAL A 249 -19.81 -13.24 9.09
N ARG A 250 -20.18 -13.74 7.90
CA ARG A 250 -21.51 -13.53 7.32
C ARG A 250 -22.52 -14.61 7.64
N GLU A 251 -22.12 -15.62 8.42
CA GLU A 251 -22.94 -16.77 8.82
C GLU A 251 -23.62 -17.48 7.62
N CYS A 252 -22.94 -17.51 6.47
CA CYS A 252 -23.48 -18.11 5.25
C CYS A 252 -22.37 -18.59 4.30
N LYS A 253 -22.71 -19.56 3.44
CA LYS A 253 -21.83 -19.98 2.35
C LYS A 253 -21.75 -18.94 1.24
N PHE A 254 -20.57 -18.81 0.65
CA PHE A 254 -20.34 -17.88 -0.46
C PHE A 254 -20.49 -18.62 -1.78
N ASN A 255 -20.86 -17.89 -2.83
CA ASN A 255 -20.74 -18.39 -4.20
C ASN A 255 -19.26 -18.35 -4.61
N VAL A 256 -18.61 -19.50 -4.59
CA VAL A 256 -17.18 -19.64 -4.89
C VAL A 256 -17.00 -20.09 -6.35
N GLU A 257 -16.44 -19.22 -7.17
CA GLU A 257 -16.11 -19.52 -8.57
C GLU A 257 -14.65 -19.96 -8.69
N THR A 258 -14.37 -20.85 -9.64
CA THR A 258 -13.03 -21.43 -9.85
C THR A 258 -12.45 -20.92 -11.16
N VAL A 259 -11.23 -20.40 -11.12
CA VAL A 259 -10.47 -19.98 -12.30
C VAL A 259 -9.20 -20.80 -12.46
N LYS A 260 -8.69 -20.93 -13.68
CA LYS A 260 -7.46 -21.70 -13.97
C LYS A 260 -6.30 -20.76 -14.24
N VAL A 261 -5.10 -21.13 -13.79
CA VAL A 261 -3.89 -20.32 -14.04
C VAL A 261 -3.66 -20.14 -15.54
N GLU A 262 -3.88 -21.20 -16.32
CA GLU A 262 -3.67 -21.21 -17.77
C GLU A 262 -4.65 -20.28 -18.52
N ASP A 263 -5.87 -20.11 -18.00
CA ASP A 263 -6.83 -19.12 -18.52
C ASP A 263 -6.38 -17.70 -18.17
N LEU A 264 -5.99 -17.47 -16.93
CA LEU A 264 -5.53 -16.17 -16.44
C LEU A 264 -4.30 -15.68 -17.22
N GLU A 265 -3.32 -16.55 -17.48
CA GLU A 265 -2.13 -16.24 -18.28
C GLU A 265 -2.47 -15.84 -19.73
N ARG A 266 -3.59 -16.36 -20.27
CA ARG A 266 -4.13 -15.97 -21.59
C ARG A 266 -5.02 -14.72 -21.54
N GLY A 267 -5.14 -14.05 -20.39
CA GLY A 267 -6.01 -12.89 -20.23
C GLY A 267 -7.51 -13.25 -20.16
N ILE A 268 -7.84 -14.51 -19.89
CA ILE A 268 -9.21 -15.03 -19.80
C ILE A 268 -9.60 -15.10 -18.32
N LEU A 269 -10.66 -14.39 -17.96
CA LEU A 269 -11.28 -14.48 -16.63
C LEU A 269 -12.62 -15.21 -16.82
N THR A 270 -12.67 -16.48 -16.40
CA THR A 270 -13.88 -17.32 -16.51
C THR A 270 -14.91 -17.05 -15.43
N SER A 271 -14.48 -16.43 -14.32
CA SER A 271 -15.36 -15.94 -13.27
C SER A 271 -16.35 -14.92 -13.83
N SER A 272 -17.63 -15.09 -13.51
CA SER A 272 -18.70 -14.13 -13.75
C SER A 272 -18.65 -12.94 -12.77
N TRP A 273 -17.62 -12.88 -11.92
CA TRP A 273 -17.32 -11.82 -10.97
C TRP A 273 -15.89 -11.28 -11.15
N GLY A 274 -15.72 -10.00 -10.87
CA GLY A 274 -14.40 -9.36 -10.76
C GLY A 274 -14.49 -8.04 -10.01
N LEU A 275 -13.46 -7.21 -10.13
CA LEU A 275 -13.48 -5.85 -9.60
C LEU A 275 -14.53 -5.00 -10.32
N GLU A 276 -15.29 -4.22 -9.56
CA GLU A 276 -16.33 -3.32 -10.02
C GLU A 276 -16.05 -1.90 -9.51
N ILE A 277 -16.23 -0.90 -10.37
CA ILE A 277 -16.34 0.50 -9.95
C ILE A 277 -17.81 0.88 -10.07
N SER A 278 -18.46 1.18 -8.93
CA SER A 278 -19.75 1.86 -8.94
C SER A 278 -19.50 3.33 -8.65
N HIS A 279 -19.27 4.11 -9.71
CA HIS A 279 -19.21 5.57 -9.59
C HIS A 279 -20.07 6.22 -10.69
N PRO A 280 -21.03 7.11 -10.36
CA PRO A 280 -21.93 7.74 -11.32
C PRO A 280 -21.24 8.58 -12.42
N SER A 281 -19.97 8.93 -12.24
CA SER A 281 -19.20 9.76 -13.18
C SER A 281 -18.45 8.98 -14.26
N VAL A 282 -18.55 7.63 -14.29
CA VAL A 282 -18.02 6.86 -15.42
C VAL A 282 -18.99 7.04 -16.58
N SER A 283 -18.63 7.89 -17.54
CA SER A 283 -19.44 8.07 -18.75
C SER A 283 -19.53 6.73 -19.52
N SER A 284 -20.66 6.50 -20.18
CA SER A 284 -20.89 5.30 -21.01
C SER A 284 -19.79 5.07 -22.05
N GLU A 285 -19.18 6.15 -22.55
CA GLU A 285 -18.09 6.12 -23.53
C GLU A 285 -16.81 5.43 -23.02
N HIS A 286 -16.55 5.43 -21.70
CA HIS A 286 -15.36 4.80 -21.12
C HIS A 286 -15.66 3.47 -20.42
N ALA A 287 -16.92 3.05 -20.36
CA ALA A 287 -17.36 1.91 -19.56
C ALA A 287 -16.66 0.59 -19.95
N GLU A 288 -16.54 0.30 -21.25
CA GLU A 288 -15.88 -0.92 -21.72
C GLU A 288 -14.37 -0.91 -21.49
N ALA A 289 -13.72 0.25 -21.66
CA ALA A 289 -12.29 0.40 -21.37
C ALA A 289 -11.99 0.22 -19.87
N VAL A 290 -12.84 0.80 -19.00
CA VAL A 290 -12.75 0.62 -17.54
C VAL A 290 -12.98 -0.84 -17.16
N LYS A 291 -13.99 -1.50 -17.75
CA LYS A 291 -14.26 -2.93 -17.52
C LYS A 291 -13.09 -3.81 -17.96
N ALA A 292 -12.51 -3.55 -19.13
CA ALA A 292 -11.33 -4.25 -19.62
C ALA A 292 -10.13 -4.06 -18.67
N MET A 293 -9.89 -2.83 -18.21
CA MET A 293 -8.85 -2.54 -17.22
C MET A 293 -9.09 -3.29 -15.90
N LEU A 294 -10.31 -3.25 -15.34
CA LEU A 294 -10.66 -3.95 -14.11
C LEU A 294 -10.51 -5.47 -14.23
N LYS A 295 -10.83 -6.04 -15.40
CA LYS A 295 -10.56 -7.45 -15.72
C LYS A 295 -9.06 -7.74 -15.69
N GLN A 296 -8.24 -6.91 -16.33
CA GLN A 296 -6.77 -7.09 -16.33
C GLN A 296 -6.18 -6.98 -14.93
N VAL A 297 -6.63 -6.01 -14.12
CA VAL A 297 -6.21 -5.89 -12.71
C VAL A 297 -6.64 -7.10 -11.90
N THR A 298 -7.86 -7.60 -12.10
CA THR A 298 -8.36 -8.82 -11.43
C THR A 298 -7.47 -10.02 -11.75
N ILE A 299 -7.17 -10.25 -13.02
CA ILE A 299 -6.27 -11.32 -13.48
C ILE A 299 -4.88 -11.14 -12.87
N GLY A 300 -4.34 -9.92 -12.90
CA GLY A 300 -3.04 -9.59 -12.32
C GLY A 300 -2.95 -9.94 -10.85
N ILE A 301 -3.92 -9.53 -10.02
CA ILE A 301 -3.91 -9.80 -8.57
C ILE A 301 -3.92 -11.31 -8.30
N LEU A 302 -4.72 -12.07 -9.06
CA LEU A 302 -4.83 -13.52 -8.91
C LEU A 302 -3.52 -14.22 -9.33
N LEU A 303 -2.93 -13.87 -10.47
CA LEU A 303 -1.63 -14.40 -10.89
C LEU A 303 -0.52 -14.06 -9.90
N GLU A 304 -0.46 -12.83 -9.40
CA GLU A 304 0.50 -12.40 -8.41
C GLU A 304 0.32 -13.12 -7.05
N SER A 305 -0.89 -13.57 -6.73
CA SER A 305 -1.11 -14.43 -5.56
C SER A 305 -0.45 -15.79 -5.70
N VAL A 306 -0.52 -16.40 -6.89
CA VAL A 306 0.13 -17.69 -7.18
C VAL A 306 1.65 -17.55 -7.15
N LYS A 307 2.19 -16.40 -7.57
CA LYS A 307 3.63 -16.09 -7.51
C LYS A 307 4.14 -15.79 -6.09
N GLY A 308 3.24 -15.64 -5.10
CA GLY A 308 3.60 -15.33 -3.72
C GLY A 308 3.82 -13.83 -3.45
N SER A 309 3.45 -12.94 -4.38
CA SER A 309 3.70 -11.51 -4.27
C SER A 309 2.92 -10.84 -3.11
N TRP A 310 1.93 -11.53 -2.53
CA TRP A 310 1.17 -11.08 -1.36
C TRP A 310 1.63 -11.73 -0.05
N ASP A 311 2.60 -12.63 -0.10
CA ASP A 311 3.16 -13.33 1.06
C ASP A 311 4.42 -12.62 1.57
N VAL A 312 4.22 -11.42 2.13
CA VAL A 312 5.31 -10.57 2.61
C VAL A 312 5.96 -11.13 3.87
N SER A 313 7.24 -10.81 4.05
CA SER A 313 8.03 -11.13 5.24
C SER A 313 7.60 -10.31 6.48
N ASP A 314 8.22 -10.57 7.63
CA ASP A 314 7.79 -10.11 8.95
C ASP A 314 8.85 -9.32 9.73
N GLU A 315 9.76 -8.62 9.04
CA GLU A 315 10.86 -7.90 9.70
C GLU A 315 10.35 -6.89 10.74
N TRP A 316 9.33 -6.10 10.38
CA TRP A 316 8.76 -5.13 11.32
C TRP A 316 7.99 -5.80 12.46
N ASN A 317 7.43 -6.98 12.24
CA ASN A 317 6.81 -7.74 13.32
C ASN A 317 7.87 -8.12 14.36
N ARG A 318 9.01 -8.68 13.92
CA ARG A 318 10.10 -9.10 14.81
C ARG A 318 10.75 -7.92 15.53
N ILE A 319 10.92 -6.79 14.83
CA ILE A 319 11.47 -5.55 15.44
C ILE A 319 10.54 -5.01 16.53
N LEU A 320 9.22 -5.07 16.33
CA LEU A 320 8.23 -4.49 17.25
C LEU A 320 7.65 -5.49 18.26
N GLU A 321 7.99 -6.78 18.14
CA GLU A 321 7.55 -7.84 19.06
C GLU A 321 7.97 -7.55 20.52
N PRO A 322 9.21 -7.12 20.83
CA PRO A 322 9.59 -6.76 22.19
C PRO A 322 8.77 -5.60 22.80
N GLU A 323 8.17 -4.75 21.96
CA GLU A 323 7.27 -3.67 22.39
C GLU A 323 5.82 -4.16 22.63
N GLY A 324 5.54 -5.44 22.39
CA GLY A 324 4.21 -6.03 22.51
C GLY A 324 3.25 -5.55 21.42
N PHE A 325 3.75 -5.15 20.25
CA PHE A 325 2.91 -4.69 19.15
C PHE A 325 2.00 -5.82 18.65
N LYS A 326 0.69 -5.59 18.63
CA LYS A 326 -0.31 -6.53 18.12
C LYS A 326 -0.95 -6.00 16.85
N PHE A 327 -0.92 -6.81 15.81
CA PHE A 327 -1.62 -6.57 14.55
C PHE A 327 -3.08 -6.98 14.66
N THR A 328 -3.94 -6.26 13.94
CA THR A 328 -5.38 -6.51 13.87
C THR A 328 -5.66 -7.77 13.04
N GLY A 329 -6.46 -8.69 13.57
CA GLY A 329 -6.87 -9.88 12.84
C GLY A 329 -7.99 -9.61 11.82
N ILE A 330 -8.05 -10.40 10.75
CA ILE A 330 -9.07 -10.38 9.70
C ILE A 330 -10.45 -10.60 10.31
N GLU A 331 -10.66 -11.67 11.07
CA GLU A 331 -11.99 -12.00 11.62
C GLU A 331 -12.45 -10.95 12.65
N GLU A 332 -11.54 -10.49 13.52
CA GLU A 332 -11.77 -9.40 14.48
C GLU A 332 -12.21 -8.12 13.75
N PHE A 333 -11.47 -7.72 12.72
CA PHE A 333 -11.75 -6.53 11.93
C PHE A 333 -13.10 -6.64 11.21
N LEU A 334 -13.37 -7.74 10.53
CA LEU A 334 -14.59 -7.89 9.73
C LEU A 334 -15.85 -7.97 10.61
N LYS A 335 -15.76 -8.51 11.83
CA LYS A 335 -16.86 -8.46 12.82
C LYS A 335 -17.18 -7.04 13.32
N SER A 336 -16.24 -6.10 13.21
CA SER A 336 -16.46 -4.69 13.57
C SER A 336 -17.18 -3.87 12.49
N VAL A 337 -17.33 -4.44 11.29
CA VAL A 337 -18.01 -3.82 10.15
C VAL A 337 -19.50 -4.17 10.19
N SER A 338 -20.38 -3.16 10.06
CA SER A 338 -21.82 -3.41 9.90
C SER A 338 -22.09 -3.91 8.48
N TRP A 339 -22.73 -5.07 8.36
CA TRP A 339 -22.96 -5.71 7.06
C TRP A 339 -24.40 -5.65 6.55
N ASP A 340 -25.35 -5.23 7.39
CA ASP A 340 -26.79 -5.43 7.15
C ASP A 340 -27.52 -4.17 6.65
N GLU A 341 -26.84 -3.04 6.55
CA GLU A 341 -27.42 -1.83 5.94
C GLU A 341 -27.10 -1.79 4.44
N GLU A 342 -28.13 -1.96 3.61
CA GLU A 342 -28.15 -1.47 2.23
C GLU A 342 -28.12 0.06 2.29
N THR A 343 -26.92 0.65 2.36
CA THR A 343 -26.79 2.07 2.11
C THR A 343 -27.12 2.29 0.63
N LYS A 344 -28.34 2.77 0.37
CA LYS A 344 -28.68 3.37 -0.92
C LYS A 344 -27.61 4.42 -1.22
N VAL A 345 -26.88 4.19 -2.31
CA VAL A 345 -25.89 5.12 -2.88
C VAL A 345 -26.58 6.43 -3.23
#